data_AF-A0A485CF27-F1
#
_entry.id   AF-A0A485CF27-F1
#
_cell.length_a   1.000
_cell.length_b   1.000
_cell.length_c   1.000
_cell.angle_alpha   90.00
_cell.angle_beta   90.00
_cell.angle_gamma   90.00
#
_symmetry.space_group_name_H-M   'P 1'
#
loop_
_entity.id
_entity.type
_entity.pdbx_description
1 polymer ?
#
loop_
_entity_poly.entity_id
_entity_poly.type
_entity_poly.pdbx_seq_one_letter_code
_entity_poly.pdbx_strand_id
1 'polypeptide(L)'
;MTVKDVADAMGLTLTNRELKDLSAVWNIFCHLVFTGGFFCLSTLFWREPGQARETVLNTFFTNMETPVYADHEQDNFDRMQRSKIGKISLAMGLCMLLMILIPNPLWGRLLFLLSAAAIILFGYVLWRSASSTTSTQGSNYVYRPEK
;
A
#
# COMPACT_ATOMS: atom_id res chain seq x y z
N MET A 1 -6.39 -10.72 -26.81
CA MET A 1 -7.82 -10.40 -26.72
C MET A 1 -7.93 -8.95 -26.30
N THR A 2 -8.47 -8.10 -27.16
CA THR A 2 -8.67 -6.67 -26.89
C THR A 2 -10.00 -6.46 -26.15
N VAL A 3 -10.16 -5.28 -25.54
CA VAL A 3 -11.38 -4.93 -24.79
C VAL A 3 -12.62 -4.90 -25.68
N LYS A 4 -12.44 -4.61 -26.98
CA LYS A 4 -13.51 -4.67 -27.98
C LYS A 4 -13.96 -6.10 -28.22
N ASP A 5 -13.00 -7.03 -28.38
CA ASP A 5 -13.31 -8.46 -28.53
C ASP A 5 -14.06 -9.01 -27.31
N VAL A 6 -13.74 -8.52 -26.10
CA VAL A 6 -14.44 -8.89 -24.86
C VAL A 6 -15.86 -8.33 -24.81
N ALA A 7 -16.05 -7.07 -25.21
CA ALA A 7 -17.37 -6.45 -25.29
C ALA A 7 -18.27 -7.14 -26.33
N ASP A 8 -17.70 -7.46 -27.50
CA ASP A 8 -18.38 -8.17 -28.59
C ASP A 8 -18.72 -9.61 -28.18
N ALA A 9 -17.82 -10.31 -27.47
CA ALA A 9 -18.07 -11.65 -26.94
C ALA A 9 -19.19 -11.68 -25.88
N MET A 10 -19.39 -10.59 -25.15
CA MET A 10 -20.51 -10.43 -24.20
C MET A 10 -21.78 -9.88 -24.86
N GLY A 11 -21.75 -9.55 -26.15
CA GLY A 11 -22.89 -8.99 -26.89
C GLY A 11 -23.26 -7.57 -26.47
N LEU A 12 -22.33 -6.78 -25.91
CA LEU A 12 -22.59 -5.44 -25.39
C LEU A 12 -22.14 -4.35 -26.37
N THR A 13 -23.06 -3.42 -26.70
CA THR A 13 -22.72 -2.21 -27.48
C THR A 13 -22.34 -1.08 -26.54
N LEU A 14 -21.05 -0.97 -26.24
CA LEU A 14 -20.53 -0.01 -25.27
C LEU A 14 -20.13 1.33 -25.91
N THR A 15 -20.38 2.42 -25.19
CA THR A 15 -19.88 3.75 -25.55
C THR A 15 -18.37 3.85 -25.36
N ASN A 16 -17.74 4.86 -25.97
CA ASN A 16 -16.29 5.11 -25.82
C ASN A 16 -15.84 5.30 -24.36
N ARG A 17 -16.74 5.75 -23.48
CA ARG A 17 -16.45 5.88 -22.04
C ARG A 17 -16.48 4.52 -21.36
N GLU A 18 -17.53 3.75 -21.57
CA GLU A 18 -17.67 2.41 -21.00
C GLU A 18 -16.59 1.45 -21.49
N LEU A 19 -16.10 1.62 -22.73
CA LEU A 19 -14.97 0.87 -23.25
C LEU A 19 -13.66 1.16 -22.47
N LYS A 20 -13.47 2.40 -22.03
CA LYS A 20 -12.30 2.77 -21.19
C LYS A 20 -12.43 2.20 -19.79
N ASP A 21 -13.63 2.25 -19.21
CA ASP A 21 -13.90 1.67 -17.89
C ASP A 21 -13.72 0.14 -17.93
N LEU A 22 -14.24 -0.53 -18.97
CA LEU A 22 -14.04 -1.96 -19.21
C LEU A 22 -12.55 -2.29 -19.41
N SER A 23 -11.78 -1.42 -20.07
CA SER A 23 -10.33 -1.61 -20.22
C SER A 23 -9.59 -1.61 -18.88
N ALA A 24 -10.00 -0.77 -17.94
CA ALA A 24 -9.39 -0.73 -16.61
C ALA A 24 -9.72 -2.02 -15.84
N VAL A 25 -10.99 -2.45 -15.85
CA VAL A 25 -11.44 -3.69 -15.21
C VAL A 25 -10.74 -4.91 -15.83
N TRP A 26 -10.63 -4.94 -17.17
CA TRP A 26 -9.98 -6.02 -17.90
C TRP A 26 -8.51 -6.16 -17.53
N ASN A 27 -7.78 -5.06 -17.40
CA ASN A 27 -6.39 -5.09 -16.95
C ASN A 27 -6.23 -5.68 -15.55
N ILE A 28 -7.10 -5.29 -14.60
CA ILE A 28 -7.09 -5.83 -13.24
C ILE A 28 -7.40 -7.33 -13.26
N PHE A 29 -8.42 -7.74 -14.03
CA PHE A 29 -8.79 -9.14 -14.18
C PHE A 29 -7.65 -9.98 -14.76
N CYS A 30 -7.02 -9.52 -15.84
CA CYS A 30 -5.85 -10.19 -16.41
C CYS A 30 -4.72 -10.34 -15.40
N HIS A 31 -4.44 -9.30 -14.60
CA HIS A 31 -3.40 -9.38 -13.58
C HIS A 31 -3.75 -10.40 -12.48
N LEU A 32 -5.01 -10.44 -12.05
CA LEU A 32 -5.48 -11.42 -11.08
C LEU A 32 -5.33 -12.86 -11.61
N VAL A 33 -5.75 -13.11 -12.86
CA VAL A 33 -5.69 -14.44 -13.48
C VAL A 33 -4.27 -14.86 -13.79
N PHE A 34 -3.48 -14.01 -14.45
CA PHE A 34 -2.14 -14.39 -14.88
C PHE A 34 -1.14 -14.33 -13.73
N THR A 35 -1.04 -13.22 -13.00
CA THR A 35 -0.07 -13.08 -11.91
C THR A 35 -0.50 -13.91 -10.70
N GLY A 36 -1.77 -13.80 -10.31
CA GLY A 36 -2.32 -14.60 -9.21
C GLY A 36 -2.39 -16.09 -9.55
N GLY A 37 -2.83 -16.44 -10.76
CA GLY A 37 -2.84 -17.84 -11.21
C GLY A 37 -1.44 -18.42 -11.35
N PHE A 38 -0.45 -17.67 -11.87
CA PHE A 38 0.95 -18.09 -11.87
C PHE A 38 1.46 -18.33 -10.45
N PHE A 39 1.14 -17.45 -9.50
CA PHE A 39 1.50 -17.63 -8.10
C PHE A 39 0.88 -18.92 -7.53
N CYS A 40 -0.41 -19.16 -7.76
CA CYS A 40 -1.07 -20.40 -7.35
C CYS A 40 -0.43 -21.64 -8.00
N LEU A 41 -0.15 -21.61 -9.31
CA LEU A 41 0.51 -22.70 -10.02
C LEU A 41 1.94 -22.94 -9.53
N SER A 42 2.65 -21.89 -9.09
CA SER A 42 3.99 -22.02 -8.52
C SER A 42 4.00 -22.88 -7.24
N THR A 43 2.87 -22.95 -6.51
CA THR A 43 2.73 -23.83 -5.35
C THR A 43 2.76 -25.31 -5.73
N LEU A 44 2.35 -25.69 -6.95
CA LEU A 44 2.43 -27.07 -7.43
C LEU A 44 3.89 -27.54 -7.58
N PHE A 45 4.80 -26.60 -7.82
CA PHE A 45 6.25 -26.86 -7.92
C PHE A 45 6.98 -26.66 -6.58
N TRP A 46 6.24 -26.43 -5.50
CA TRP A 46 6.83 -26.30 -4.18
C TRP A 46 7.39 -27.64 -3.70
N ARG A 47 8.58 -27.59 -3.10
CA ARG A 47 9.26 -28.74 -2.49
C ARG A 47 9.67 -28.37 -1.07
N GLU A 48 9.60 -29.37 -0.19
CA GLU A 48 10.01 -29.17 1.19
C GLU A 48 11.51 -28.82 1.26
N PRO A 49 11.88 -27.78 2.01
CA PRO A 49 13.28 -27.40 2.16
C PRO A 49 14.07 -28.50 2.87
N GLY A 50 15.31 -28.72 2.44
CA GLY A 50 16.22 -29.64 3.13
C GLY A 50 16.51 -29.22 4.58
N GLN A 51 17.08 -30.13 5.38
CA GLN A 51 17.27 -30.01 6.83
C GLN A 51 17.82 -28.66 7.33
N ALA A 52 18.70 -28.00 6.56
CA ALA A 52 19.26 -26.69 6.92
C ALA A 52 18.23 -25.54 6.96
N ARG A 53 17.10 -25.66 6.26
CA ARG A 53 16.07 -24.61 6.19
C ARG A 53 14.78 -24.96 6.95
N GLU A 54 14.62 -26.21 7.36
CA GLU A 54 13.55 -26.64 8.27
C GLU A 54 13.64 -25.91 9.62
N THR A 55 14.84 -25.80 10.20
CA THR A 55 15.06 -25.06 11.46
C THR A 55 14.64 -23.59 11.32
N VAL A 56 15.00 -22.94 10.20
CA VAL A 56 14.65 -21.54 9.93
C VAL A 56 13.15 -21.36 9.80
N LEU A 57 12.46 -22.29 9.13
CA LEU A 57 10.99 -22.28 9.00
C LEU A 57 10.30 -22.48 10.35
N ASN A 58 10.74 -23.46 11.14
CA ASN A 58 10.18 -23.68 12.47
C ASN A 58 10.36 -22.46 13.36
N THR A 59 11.56 -21.88 13.40
CA THR A 59 11.79 -20.62 14.13
C THR A 59 10.92 -19.49 13.60
N PHE A 60 10.75 -19.37 12.28
CA PHE A 60 9.87 -18.35 11.68
C PHE A 60 8.40 -18.53 12.13
N PHE A 61 7.86 -19.74 12.05
CA PHE A 61 6.48 -20.01 12.47
C PHE A 61 6.29 -19.84 13.97
N THR A 62 7.22 -20.31 14.80
CA THR A 62 7.19 -20.07 16.25
C THR A 62 7.21 -18.58 16.56
N ASN A 63 8.08 -17.79 15.93
CA ASN A 63 8.11 -16.34 16.12
C ASN A 63 6.82 -15.66 15.67
N MET A 64 6.21 -16.13 14.58
CA MET A 64 4.95 -15.59 14.06
C MET A 64 3.75 -15.88 14.99
N GLU A 65 3.73 -17.05 15.64
CA GLU A 65 2.69 -17.43 16.60
C GLU A 65 2.91 -16.82 18.00
N THR A 66 4.14 -16.37 18.29
CA THR A 66 4.47 -15.73 19.56
C THR A 66 3.84 -14.33 19.64
N PRO A 67 3.06 -14.02 20.69
CA PRO A 67 2.43 -12.70 20.81
C PRO A 67 3.49 -11.60 20.96
N VAL A 68 3.39 -10.58 20.11
CA VAL A 68 4.25 -9.39 20.17
C VAL A 68 3.69 -8.42 21.22
N TYR A 69 4.44 -8.20 22.29
CA TYR A 69 4.16 -7.13 23.25
C TYR A 69 4.85 -5.86 22.78
N ALA A 70 4.09 -4.76 22.62
CA ALA A 70 4.64 -3.49 22.17
C ALA A 70 5.66 -2.96 23.19
N ASP A 71 6.93 -2.94 22.81
CA ASP A 71 8.00 -2.32 23.58
C ASP A 71 8.23 -0.87 23.12
N HIS A 72 9.20 -0.21 23.74
CA HIS A 72 9.57 1.16 23.44
C HIS A 72 10.29 1.32 22.08
N GLU A 73 10.81 0.26 21.47
CA GLU A 73 11.42 0.31 20.14
C GLU A 73 10.36 0.38 19.02
N GLN A 74 9.20 -0.27 19.19
CA GLN A 74 8.10 -0.21 18.23
C GLN A 74 7.63 1.23 17.97
N ASP A 75 7.63 2.07 19.01
CA ASP A 75 7.27 3.50 18.92
C ASP A 75 8.23 4.29 18.01
N ASN A 76 9.51 3.94 18.01
CA ASN A 76 10.51 4.53 17.11
C ASN A 76 10.28 4.08 15.66
N PHE A 77 10.00 2.79 15.43
CA PHE A 77 9.70 2.28 14.09
C PHE A 77 8.43 2.89 13.50
N ASP A 78 7.37 3.01 14.30
CA ASP A 78 6.11 3.65 13.89
C ASP A 78 6.32 5.13 13.54
N ARG A 79 7.16 5.84 14.30
CA ARG A 79 7.54 7.23 13.96
C ARG A 79 8.33 7.30 12.66
N MET A 80 9.30 6.41 12.46
CA MET A 80 10.07 6.35 11.22
C MET A 80 9.17 6.04 10.02
N GLN A 81 8.22 5.11 10.17
CA GLN A 81 7.27 4.75 9.12
C GLN A 81 6.35 5.93 8.79
N ARG A 82 5.73 6.56 9.79
CA ARG A 82 4.89 7.77 9.60
C ARG A 82 5.67 8.91 8.95
N SER A 83 6.94 9.12 9.35
CA SER A 83 7.79 10.15 8.75
C SER A 83 8.10 9.85 7.27
N LYS A 84 8.43 8.60 6.93
CA LYS A 84 8.70 8.18 5.54
C LYS A 84 7.45 8.31 4.67
N ILE A 85 6.32 7.77 5.11
CA ILE A 85 5.05 7.83 4.38
C ILE A 85 4.62 9.29 4.21
N GLY A 86 4.67 10.09 5.28
CA GLY A 86 4.30 11.50 5.23
C GLY A 86 5.14 12.30 4.22
N LYS A 87 6.45 12.10 4.19
CA LYS A 87 7.35 12.76 3.20
C LYS A 87 7.05 12.33 1.77
N ILE A 88 6.82 11.03 1.53
CA ILE A 88 6.47 10.52 0.21
C ILE A 88 5.12 11.10 -0.25
N SER A 89 4.10 11.09 0.62
CA SER A 89 2.79 11.65 0.32
C SER A 89 2.86 13.15 0.00
N LEU A 90 3.67 13.91 0.76
CA LEU A 90 3.92 15.34 0.47
C LEU A 90 4.55 15.54 -0.91
N ALA A 91 5.60 14.80 -1.24
CA ALA A 91 6.25 14.89 -2.55
C ALA A 91 5.27 14.52 -3.68
N MET A 92 4.48 13.46 -3.52
CA MET A 92 3.47 13.05 -4.48
C MET A 92 2.38 14.10 -4.67
N GLY A 93 1.89 14.71 -3.57
CA GLY A 93 0.90 15.77 -3.63
C GLY A 93 1.43 17.02 -4.37
N LEU A 94 2.69 17.39 -4.16
CA LEU A 94 3.35 18.47 -4.90
C LEU A 94 3.47 18.15 -6.39
N CYS A 95 3.87 16.92 -6.74
CA CYS A 95 3.88 16.48 -8.13
C CYS A 95 2.47 16.46 -8.75
N MET A 96 1.44 16.10 -7.97
CA MET A 96 0.05 16.11 -8.43
C MET A 96 -0.46 17.53 -8.71
N LEU A 97 0.00 18.55 -7.97
CA LEU A 97 -0.31 19.96 -8.29
C LEU A 97 0.17 20.35 -9.70
N LEU A 98 1.27 19.77 -10.19
CA LEU A 98 1.75 20.02 -11.55
C LEU A 98 0.75 19.56 -12.62
N MET A 99 -0.16 18.62 -12.30
CA MET A 99 -1.20 18.17 -13.23
C MET A 99 -2.24 19.25 -13.54
N ILE A 100 -2.32 20.33 -12.74
CA ILE A 100 -3.16 21.50 -13.04
C ILE A 100 -2.67 22.23 -14.30
N LEU A 101 -1.37 22.16 -14.59
CA LEU A 101 -0.76 22.80 -15.75
C LEU A 101 -1.22 22.16 -17.07
N ILE A 102 -1.65 20.89 -17.04
CA ILE A 102 -2.21 20.22 -18.20
C ILE A 102 -3.46 21.00 -18.67
N PRO A 103 -3.59 21.28 -19.98
CA PRO A 103 -4.76 21.97 -20.53
C PRO A 103 -5.99 21.07 -20.47
N ASN A 104 -6.61 21.03 -19.30
CA ASN A 104 -7.89 20.38 -19.02
C ASN A 104 -8.97 21.43 -18.72
N PRO A 105 -10.27 21.10 -18.92
CA PRO A 105 -11.36 21.96 -18.52
C PRO A 105 -11.26 22.34 -17.04
N LEU A 106 -11.79 23.51 -16.66
CA LEU A 106 -11.68 24.05 -15.30
C LEU A 106 -12.13 23.06 -14.22
N TRP A 107 -13.15 22.24 -14.51
CA TRP A 107 -13.61 21.18 -13.62
C TRP A 107 -12.54 20.12 -13.33
N GLY A 108 -11.78 19.71 -14.35
CA GLY A 108 -10.68 18.76 -14.20
C GLY A 108 -9.52 19.36 -13.39
N ARG A 109 -9.23 20.64 -13.60
CA ARG A 109 -8.20 21.35 -12.81
C ARG A 109 -8.60 21.48 -11.34
N LEU A 110 -9.88 21.76 -11.06
CA LEU A 110 -10.40 21.82 -9.70
C LEU A 110 -10.29 20.45 -9.00
N LEU A 111 -10.60 19.37 -9.70
CA LEU A 111 -10.45 18.00 -9.19
C LEU A 111 -8.98 17.70 -8.80
N PHE A 112 -8.01 18.04 -9.66
CA PHE A 112 -6.59 17.88 -9.36
C PHE A 112 -6.14 18.75 -8.19
N LEU A 113 -6.63 19.99 -8.10
CA LEU A 113 -6.31 20.88 -6.98
C LEU A 113 -6.82 20.34 -5.64
N LEU A 114 -8.09 19.93 -5.57
CA LEU A 114 -8.70 19.43 -4.34
C LEU A 114 -8.09 18.09 -3.91
N SER A 115 -7.82 17.19 -4.84
CA SER A 115 -7.16 15.91 -4.56
C SER A 115 -5.72 16.10 -4.09
N ALA A 116 -4.93 16.95 -4.77
CA ALA A 116 -3.58 17.28 -4.34
C ALA A 116 -3.57 17.96 -2.96
N ALA A 117 -4.50 18.88 -2.70
CA ALA A 117 -4.63 19.53 -1.40
C ALA A 117 -4.92 18.51 -0.28
N ALA A 118 -5.81 17.55 -0.51
CA ALA A 118 -6.09 16.48 0.45
C ALA A 118 -4.85 15.60 0.73
N ILE A 119 -4.14 15.17 -0.32
CA ILE A 119 -2.92 14.35 -0.17
C ILE A 119 -1.83 15.12 0.60
N ILE A 120 -1.62 16.40 0.27
CA ILE A 120 -0.65 17.26 0.98
C ILE A 120 -1.06 17.44 2.44
N LEU A 121 -2.35 17.68 2.72
CA LEU A 121 -2.85 17.84 4.08
C LEU A 121 -2.58 16.59 4.94
N PHE A 122 -2.98 15.41 4.48
CA PHE A 122 -2.77 14.18 5.23
C PHE A 122 -1.28 13.80 5.32
N GLY A 123 -0.51 13.99 4.25
CA GLY A 123 0.95 13.81 4.26
C GLY A 123 1.63 14.71 5.29
N TYR A 124 1.22 15.98 5.38
CA TYR A 124 1.71 16.94 6.36
C TYR A 124 1.36 16.54 7.79
N VAL A 125 0.09 16.19 8.05
CA VAL A 125 -0.37 15.74 9.38
C VAL A 125 0.43 14.53 9.85
N LEU A 126 0.64 13.55 8.96
CA LEU A 126 1.38 12.32 9.26
C LEU A 126 2.86 12.59 9.56
N TRP A 127 3.50 13.42 8.74
CA TRP A 127 4.90 13.81 8.94
C TRP A 127 5.10 14.64 10.22
N ARG A 128 4.17 15.56 10.52
CA ARG A 128 4.20 16.36 11.74
C ARG A 128 4.01 15.51 12.99
N SER A 129 3.05 14.57 12.97
CA SER A 129 2.80 13.62 14.07
C SER A 129 4.02 12.77 14.39
N ALA A 130 4.82 12.39 13.39
CA ALA A 130 6.07 11.66 13.59
C ALA A 130 7.20 12.51 14.22
N SER A 131 7.14 13.83 14.02
CA SER A 131 8.20 14.77 14.41
C SER A 131 7.97 15.41 15.79
N SER A 132 6.74 15.44 16.30
CA SER A 132 6.33 16.22 17.47
C SER A 132 6.54 15.59 18.86
N THR A 133 7.45 14.62 19.01
CA THR A 133 7.75 14.04 20.33
C THR A 133 9.21 14.22 20.68
N THR A 134 9.50 15.39 21.26
CA THR A 134 10.68 15.65 22.08
C THR A 134 10.26 15.45 23.54
N SER A 135 10.74 14.33 24.13
CA SER A 135 10.88 14.06 25.58
C SER A 135 9.73 14.41 26.53
N THR A 136 8.95 13.39 26.95
CA THR A 136 8.58 13.12 28.37
C THR A 136 8.03 11.69 28.47
N GLN A 137 8.90 10.68 28.41
CA GLN A 137 8.51 9.32 28.81
C GLN A 137 9.73 8.53 29.28
N GLY A 138 10.26 8.96 30.42
CA GLY A 138 11.36 8.28 31.09
C GLY A 138 11.28 8.54 32.58
N SER A 139 10.25 8.00 33.27
CA SER A 139 10.25 7.96 34.74
C SER A 139 9.18 7.06 35.40
N ASN A 140 8.49 6.12 34.73
CA ASN A 140 7.52 5.26 35.42
C ASN A 140 7.34 3.87 34.78
N TYR A 141 8.44 3.14 34.55
CA TYR A 141 8.35 1.69 34.30
C TYR A 141 8.77 0.95 35.58
N VAL A 142 7.76 0.55 36.36
CA VAL A 142 7.94 -0.40 37.46
C VAL A 142 8.25 -1.75 36.83
N TYR A 143 9.46 -2.26 37.03
CA TYR A 143 9.84 -3.62 36.64
C TYR A 143 8.88 -4.59 37.34
N ARG A 144 8.08 -5.34 36.58
CA ARG A 144 7.29 -6.46 37.12
C ARG A 144 8.20 -7.68 37.09
N PRO A 145 8.71 -8.18 38.23
CA PRO A 145 9.48 -9.40 38.22
C PRO A 145 8.59 -10.55 37.77
N GLU A 146 9.07 -11.27 36.76
CA GLU A 146 8.53 -12.54 36.29
C GLU A 146 8.51 -13.58 37.44
N LYS A 147 7.40 -14.31 37.55
CA LYS A 147 7.27 -15.52 38.36
C LYS A 147 7.26 -16.72 37.42
#